data_AF-A0A7K2QNH2-F1
#
_entry.id   AF-A0A7K2QNH2-F1
#
_cell.length_a   1.000
_cell.length_b   1.000
_cell.length_c   1.000
_cell.angle_alpha   90.00
_cell.angle_beta   90.00
_cell.angle_gamma   90.00
#
_symmetry.space_group_name_H-M   'P 1'
#
loop_
_entity.id
_entity.type
_entity.pdbx_description
1 polymer ?
#
loop_
_entity_poly.entity_id
_entity_poly.type
_entity_poly.pdbx_seq_one_letter_code
_entity_poly.pdbx_strand_id
1 'polypeptide(L)'
;LVLAPETLAAVRAARRDRVQTSLNLGYGSAIASIGLTIPAIALATVWLSGPLLLGLGPIHMVLLALTVVVSALTIAPGRATLLQGGVHLVLLAAYLFLAVSP
;
A
#
# COMPACT_ATOMS: atom_id res chain seq x y z
N LEU A 1 3.97 1.01 12.60
CA LEU A 1 5.03 1.94 13.05
C LEU A 1 6.26 1.97 12.11
N VAL A 2 6.56 0.90 11.36
CA VAL A 2 7.64 0.78 10.35
C VAL A 2 7.22 1.28 8.94
N LEU A 3 6.12 2.02 8.82
CA LEU A 3 5.68 2.56 7.54
C LEU A 3 5.99 4.04 7.44
N ALA A 4 5.76 4.82 8.49
CA ALA A 4 5.97 6.27 8.47
C ALA A 4 7.45 6.68 8.22
N PRO A 5 8.47 6.15 8.94
CA PRO A 5 9.86 6.51 8.68
C PRO A 5 10.36 6.05 7.30
N GLU A 6 9.92 4.89 6.85
CA GLU A 6 10.27 4.24 5.58
C GLU A 6 9.67 5.01 4.41
N THR A 7 8.43 5.51 4.55
CA THR A 7 7.80 6.37 3.55
C THR A 7 8.55 7.70 3.44
N LEU A 8 8.97 8.30 4.57
CA LEU A 8 9.81 9.51 4.56
C LEU A 8 11.18 9.24 3.92
N ALA A 9 11.78 8.08 4.17
CA ALA A 9 13.04 7.67 3.54
C ALA A 9 12.87 7.42 2.03
N ALA A 10 11.76 6.81 1.60
CA ALA A 10 11.42 6.63 0.19
C ALA A 10 11.27 7.99 -0.52
N VAL A 11 10.50 8.93 0.04
CA VAL A 11 10.35 10.29 -0.52
C VAL A 11 11.69 11.01 -0.62
N ARG A 12 12.56 10.91 0.39
CA ARG A 12 13.92 11.48 0.35
C ARG A 12 14.79 10.84 -0.73
N ALA A 13 14.67 9.52 -0.96
CA ALA A 13 15.39 8.83 -2.03
C ALA A 13 14.89 9.24 -3.41
N ALA A 14 13.58 9.34 -3.61
CA ALA A 14 12.97 9.83 -4.84
C ALA A 14 13.41 11.26 -5.18
N ARG A 15 13.46 12.16 -4.19
CA ARG A 15 13.98 13.53 -4.34
C ARG A 15 15.46 13.62 -4.74
N ARG A 16 16.22 12.54 -4.59
CA ARG A 16 17.64 12.44 -4.97
C ARG A 16 17.83 11.58 -6.23
N ASP A 17 16.78 11.43 -7.04
CA ASP A 17 16.73 10.59 -8.25
C ASP A 17 17.08 9.11 -8.02
N ARG A 18 16.95 8.61 -6.78
CA ARG A 18 17.15 7.20 -6.44
C ARG A 18 15.83 6.44 -6.46
N VAL A 19 15.18 6.41 -7.63
CA VAL A 19 13.82 5.86 -7.80
C VAL A 19 13.75 4.39 -7.40
N GLN A 20 14.72 3.55 -7.78
CA GLN A 20 14.74 2.14 -7.37
C GLN A 20 14.79 1.97 -5.85
N THR A 21 15.63 2.75 -5.15
CA THR A 21 15.71 2.74 -3.68
C THR A 21 14.39 3.21 -3.06
N SER A 22 13.78 4.26 -3.61
CA SER A 22 12.47 4.74 -3.17
C SER A 22 11.40 3.65 -3.28
N LEU A 23 11.33 2.99 -4.44
CA LEU A 23 10.36 1.92 -4.69
C LEU A 23 10.63 0.71 -3.78
N ASN A 24 11.90 0.31 -3.63
CA ASN A 24 12.27 -0.80 -2.76
C ASN A 24 11.91 -0.52 -1.29
N LEU A 25 12.09 0.70 -0.78
CA LEU A 25 11.68 1.05 0.57
C LEU A 25 10.16 1.06 0.72
N GLY A 26 9.45 1.73 -0.19
CA GLY A 26 8.00 1.87 -0.13
C GLY A 26 7.28 0.53 -0.25
N TYR A 27 7.52 -0.20 -1.35
CA TYR A 27 6.90 -1.50 -1.58
C TYR A 27 7.44 -2.58 -0.64
N GLY A 28 8.74 -2.55 -0.31
CA GLY A 28 9.33 -3.49 0.63
C GLY A 28 8.67 -3.42 2.00
N SER A 29 8.48 -2.20 2.54
CA SER A 29 7.78 -2.01 3.82
C SER A 29 6.30 -2.39 3.75
N ALA A 30 5.60 -2.01 2.67
CA ALA A 30 4.19 -2.34 2.49
C ALA A 30 3.95 -3.86 2.40
N ILE A 31 4.73 -4.56 1.57
CA ILE A 31 4.63 -6.01 1.40
C ILE A 31 5.02 -6.72 2.69
N ALA A 32 6.07 -6.28 3.39
CA ALA A 32 6.43 -6.86 4.68
C ALA A 32 5.31 -6.69 5.71
N SER A 33 4.68 -5.52 5.76
CA SER A 33 3.58 -5.24 6.70
C SER A 33 2.35 -6.09 6.39
N ILE A 34 1.88 -6.10 5.14
CA ILE A 34 0.69 -6.87 4.72
C ILE A 34 0.97 -8.38 4.80
N GLY A 35 2.10 -8.81 4.26
CA GLY A 35 2.54 -10.19 4.19
C GLY A 35 2.81 -10.83 5.55
N LEU A 36 3.14 -10.05 6.58
CA LEU A 36 3.25 -10.53 7.95
C LEU A 36 1.91 -10.44 8.71
N THR A 37 1.15 -9.35 8.51
CA THR A 37 -0.06 -9.08 9.29
C THR A 37 -1.19 -10.06 8.96
N ILE A 38 -1.42 -10.39 7.68
CA ILE A 38 -2.48 -11.33 7.30
C ILE A 38 -2.23 -12.73 7.90
N PRO A 39 -1.04 -13.34 7.76
CA PRO A 39 -0.76 -14.63 8.41
C PRO A 39 -0.75 -14.55 9.93
N ALA A 40 -0.26 -13.46 10.53
CA ALA A 40 -0.27 -13.29 11.98
C ALA A 40 -1.71 -13.26 12.53
N ILE A 41 -2.62 -12.55 11.87
CA ILE A 41 -4.04 -12.54 12.25
C ILE A 41 -4.66 -13.93 12.01
N ALA A 42 -4.37 -14.58 10.88
CA ALA A 42 -4.87 -15.92 10.60
C ALA A 42 -4.44 -16.94 11.67
N LEU A 43 -3.17 -16.89 12.12
CA LEU A 43 -2.70 -17.70 13.23
C LEU A 43 -3.40 -17.32 14.54
N ALA A 44 -3.56 -16.02 14.83
CA ALA A 44 -4.25 -15.57 16.03
C ALA A 44 -5.68 -16.12 16.14
N THR A 45 -6.40 -16.28 15.02
CA THR A 45 -7.76 -16.86 15.02
C THR A 45 -7.84 -18.33 15.43
N VAL A 46 -6.71 -19.04 15.56
CA VAL A 46 -6.69 -20.37 16.18
C VAL A 46 -7.05 -20.29 17.68
N TRP A 47 -6.70 -19.19 18.35
CA TRP A 47 -6.95 -18.98 19.77
C TRP A 47 -8.10 -18.00 20.04
N LEU A 48 -8.43 -17.12 19.09
CA LEU A 48 -9.55 -16.18 19.21
C LEU A 48 -10.83 -16.74 18.57
N SER A 49 -11.93 -16.72 19.32
CA SER A 49 -13.25 -17.10 18.83
C SER A 49 -13.87 -15.96 18.00
N GLY A 50 -14.24 -16.21 16.75
CA GLY A 50 -14.95 -15.25 15.90
C GLY A 50 -14.59 -15.39 14.40
N PRO A 51 -15.42 -14.84 13.50
CA PRO A 51 -15.12 -14.87 12.08
C PRO A 51 -13.90 -14.01 11.75
N LEU A 52 -13.01 -14.51 10.90
CA LEU A 52 -11.87 -13.74 10.39
C LEU A 52 -12.38 -12.68 9.42
N LEU A 53 -12.42 -11.43 9.87
CA LEU A 53 -12.67 -10.27 9.03
C LEU A 53 -11.35 -9.51 8.84
N LEU A 54 -10.88 -9.40 7.61
CA LEU A 54 -9.67 -8.65 7.26
C LEU A 54 -9.84 -7.12 7.40
N GLY A 55 -11.02 -6.66 7.81
CA GLY A 55 -11.31 -5.25 8.11
C GLY A 55 -11.57 -4.36 6.89
N LEU A 56 -11.63 -4.92 5.67
CA LEU A 56 -11.91 -4.16 4.45
C LEU A 56 -13.32 -4.48 3.92
N GLY A 57 -14.15 -3.44 3.78
CA GLY A 57 -15.42 -3.54 3.06
C GLY A 57 -15.22 -3.73 1.55
N PRO A 58 -16.28 -4.08 0.78
CA PRO A 58 -16.17 -4.36 -0.65
C PRO A 58 -15.55 -3.23 -1.47
N ILE A 59 -15.93 -1.98 -1.20
CA ILE A 59 -15.39 -0.78 -1.88
C ILE A 59 -13.89 -0.63 -1.62
N HIS A 60 -13.46 -0.80 -0.38
CA HIS A 60 -12.05 -0.70 0.00
C HIS A 60 -11.22 -1.84 -0.58
N MET A 61 -11.79 -3.04 -0.73
CA MET A 61 -11.14 -4.14 -1.46
C MET A 61 -10.94 -3.80 -2.95
N VAL A 62 -11.93 -3.19 -3.61
CA VAL A 62 -11.80 -2.76 -5.00
C VAL A 62 -10.70 -1.70 -5.15
N LEU A 63 -10.67 -0.71 -4.25
CA LEU A 63 -9.61 0.31 -4.24
C LEU A 63 -8.22 -0.29 -3.99
N LEU A 64 -8.11 -1.28 -3.10
CA LEU A 64 -6.86 -2.01 -2.87
C LEU A 64 -6.43 -2.75 -4.14
N ALA A 65 -7.33 -3.47 -4.80
CA ALA A 65 -7.04 -4.18 -6.04
C ALA A 65 -6.61 -3.22 -7.16
N LEU A 66 -7.30 -2.08 -7.32
CA LEU A 66 -6.92 -1.03 -8.25
C LEU A 66 -5.53 -0.48 -7.95
N THR A 67 -5.22 -0.25 -6.66
CA THR A 67 -3.90 0.23 -6.24
C THR A 67 -2.81 -0.76 -6.66
N VAL A 68 -3.00 -2.06 -6.41
CA VAL A 68 -2.03 -3.10 -6.82
C VAL A 68 -1.82 -3.11 -8.34
N VAL A 69 -2.91 -3.06 -9.11
CA VAL A 69 -2.85 -3.07 -10.59
C VAL A 69 -2.13 -1.83 -11.12
N VAL A 70 -2.52 -0.64 -10.67
CA VAL A 70 -1.90 0.63 -11.09
C VAL A 70 -0.43 0.68 -10.65
N SER A 71 -0.10 0.16 -9.47
CA SER A 71 1.28 0.03 -8.99
C SER A 71 2.11 -0.87 -9.91
N ALA A 72 1.61 -2.04 -10.27
CA ALA A 72 2.30 -2.96 -11.17
C ALA A 72 2.56 -2.32 -12.55
N LEU A 73 1.56 -1.63 -13.12
CA LEU A 73 1.68 -0.90 -14.38
C LEU A 73 2.64 0.29 -14.30
N THR A 74 2.81 0.88 -13.12
CA THR A 74 3.75 1.97 -12.88
C THR A 74 5.20 1.48 -12.82
N ILE A 75 5.43 0.30 -12.23
CA ILE A 75 6.77 -0.25 -12.01
C ILE A 75 7.29 -1.00 -13.23
N ALA A 76 6.43 -1.73 -13.96
CA ALA A 76 6.83 -2.56 -15.09
C ALA A 76 7.68 -1.84 -16.16
N PRO A 77 7.44 -0.55 -16.50
CA PRO A 77 8.27 0.19 -17.45
C PRO A 77 9.64 0.63 -16.92
N GLY A 78 9.94 0.44 -15.64
CA GLY A 78 11.19 0.87 -14.98
C GLY A 78 11.33 2.38 -14.80
N ARG A 79 10.29 3.17 -15.08
CA ARG A 79 10.27 4.64 -14.97
C ARG A 79 8.99 5.13 -14.30
N ALA A 80 9.13 6.05 -13.35
CA ALA A 80 8.01 6.70 -12.67
C ALA A 80 7.82 8.13 -13.20
N THR A 81 6.60 8.46 -13.63
CA THR A 81 6.24 9.79 -14.16
C THR A 81 5.35 10.55 -13.19
N LEU A 82 5.30 11.88 -13.32
CA LEU A 82 4.40 12.73 -12.51
C LEU A 82 2.92 12.35 -12.69
N LEU A 83 2.50 11.99 -13.90
CA LEU A 83 1.13 11.57 -14.19
C LEU A 83 0.78 10.29 -13.41
N GLN A 84 1.66 9.27 -13.44
CA GLN A 84 1.45 8.05 -12.67
C GLN A 84 1.39 8.34 -11.16
N GLY A 85 2.27 9.21 -10.66
CA GLY A 85 2.21 9.69 -9.27
C GLY A 85 0.87 10.33 -8.93
N GLY A 86 0.33 11.17 -9.83
CA GLY A 86 -1.00 11.76 -9.69
C GLY A 86 -2.12 10.72 -9.57
N VAL A 87 -2.09 9.65 -10.40
CA VAL A 87 -3.07 8.56 -10.32
C VAL A 87 -3.03 7.86 -8.96
N HIS A 88 -1.84 7.58 -8.43
CA HIS A 88 -1.68 7.00 -7.08
C HIS A 88 -2.24 7.91 -5.98
N LEU A 89 -2.00 9.22 -6.08
CA LEU A 89 -2.52 10.19 -5.12
C LEU A 89 -4.05 10.29 -5.18
N VAL A 90 -4.65 10.22 -6.37
CA VAL A 90 -6.11 10.20 -6.55
C VAL A 90 -6.72 8.93 -5.95
N LEU A 91 -6.11 7.76 -6.17
CA LEU A 91 -6.57 6.51 -5.53
C LEU A 91 -6.49 6.59 -4.02
N LEU A 92 -5.41 7.14 -3.47
CA LEU A 92 -5.27 7.37 -2.02
C LEU A 92 -6.33 8.34 -1.50
N ALA A 93 -6.58 9.44 -2.21
CA ALA A 93 -7.60 10.42 -1.83
C ALA A 93 -9.00 9.81 -1.85
N ALA A 94 -9.32 9.00 -2.86
CA ALA A 94 -10.58 8.25 -2.94
C ALA A 94 -10.74 7.27 -1.78
N TYR A 95 -9.67 6.54 -1.43
CA TYR A 95 -9.66 5.67 -0.26
C TYR A 95 -9.94 6.45 1.03
N LEU A 96 -9.25 7.57 1.26
CA LEU A 96 -9.46 8.38 2.46
C LEU A 96 -10.87 8.96 2.54
N PHE A 97 -11.40 9.46 1.42
CA PHE A 97 -12.75 10.00 1.35
C PHE A 97 -13.81 8.96 1.71
N LEU A 98 -13.76 7.78 1.09
CA LEU A 98 -14.72 6.70 1.33
C LEU A 98 -14.52 6.01 2.68
N ALA A 99 -13.32 6.05 3.25
CA ALA A 99 -13.07 5.55 4.59
C ALA A 99 -13.67 6.46 5.68
N VAL A 100 -13.68 7.78 5.46
CA VAL A 100 -14.22 8.76 6.41
C VAL A 100 -15.73 8.96 6.22
N SER A 101 -16.23 8.89 4.99
CA SER A 101 -17.65 8.98 4.63
C SER A 101 -18.12 7.67 3.98
N PRO A 102 -18.34 6.61 4.78
CA PRO A 102 -18.65 5.27 4.29
C PRO A 102 -19.99 5.16 3.57
#